data_AF-A0A934G2T9-F1
#
_entry.id   AF-A0A934G2T9-F1
#
_cell.length_a   1.000
_cell.length_b   1.000
_cell.length_c   1.000
_cell.angle_alpha   90.00
_cell.angle_beta   90.00
_cell.angle_gamma   90.00
#
_symmetry.space_group_name_H-M   'P 1'
#
loop_
_entity.id
_entity.type
_entity.pdbx_description
1 polymer ?
#
loop_
_entity_poly.entity_id
_entity_poly.type
_entity_poly.pdbx_seq_one_letter_code
_entity_poly.pdbx_strand_id
1 'polypeptide(L)'
;MADESLTENLKIEQYKAYMQDVANIGSRHETARGFYLSVLSALLAFVALAGKDGPLSGIGSNLFIVISLGAIAICILWFLNTLSFSALYGAKLGQLHKMEEVLPFKNFTDEYKVLKKNWRYIRLTTVECFVAGVFAILFTVALALNWCAR
;
A
#
# COMPACT_ATOMS: atom_id res chain seq x y z
N MET A 1 26.73 -29.90 24.45
CA MET A 1 27.67 -28.98 23.76
C MET A 1 27.46 -28.97 22.25
N ALA A 2 27.69 -30.06 21.51
CA ALA A 2 27.48 -30.08 20.04
C ALA A 2 25.99 -29.94 19.64
N ASP A 3 25.10 -30.70 20.29
CA ASP A 3 23.64 -30.70 20.04
C ASP A 3 22.96 -29.35 20.37
N GLU A 4 23.43 -28.70 21.43
CA GLU A 4 22.96 -27.37 21.84
C GLU A 4 23.39 -26.29 20.84
N SER A 5 24.64 -26.34 20.35
CA SER A 5 25.11 -25.43 19.30
C SER A 5 24.35 -25.61 17.98
N LEU A 6 23.97 -26.84 17.64
CA LEU A 6 23.18 -27.15 16.45
C LEU A 6 21.76 -26.57 16.58
N THR A 7 21.15 -26.72 17.76
CA THR A 7 19.81 -26.20 18.05
C THR A 7 19.76 -24.67 17.99
N GLU A 8 20.78 -23.98 18.53
CA GLU A 8 20.88 -22.52 18.43
C GLU A 8 21.06 -22.04 16.98
N ASN A 9 21.89 -22.73 16.20
CA ASN A 9 22.05 -22.42 14.78
C ASN A 9 20.73 -22.57 14.01
N LEU A 10 19.97 -23.64 14.28
CA LEU A 10 18.67 -23.87 13.63
C LEU A 10 17.66 -22.75 13.93
N LYS A 11 17.60 -22.27 15.18
CA LYS A 11 16.74 -21.14 15.57
C LYS A 11 17.11 -19.87 14.80
N ILE A 12 18.40 -19.58 14.69
CA ILE A 12 18.90 -18.40 13.96
C ILE A 12 18.61 -18.52 12.46
N GLU A 13 18.75 -19.70 11.87
CA GLU A 13 18.43 -19.92 10.45
C GLU A 13 16.94 -19.75 10.16
N GLN A 14 16.06 -20.32 10.98
CA GLN A 14 14.62 -20.14 10.86
C GLN A 14 14.23 -18.66 11.00
N TYR A 15 14.84 -17.96 11.96
CA TYR A 15 14.64 -16.54 12.16
C TYR A 15 15.08 -15.71 10.95
N LYS A 16 16.28 -15.96 10.41
CA LYS A 16 16.78 -15.29 9.21
C LYS A 16 15.88 -15.54 8.00
N ALA A 17 15.45 -16.78 7.78
CA ALA A 17 14.55 -17.13 6.69
C ALA A 17 13.20 -16.42 6.82
N TYR A 18 12.63 -16.37 8.03
CA TYR A 18 11.36 -15.70 8.28
C TYR A 18 11.46 -14.18 8.13
N MET A 19 12.52 -13.57 8.66
CA MET A 19 12.82 -12.14 8.47
C MET A 19 12.94 -11.79 6.99
N GLN A 20 13.61 -12.62 6.18
CA GLN A 20 13.72 -12.41 4.74
C GLN A 20 12.36 -12.47 4.06
N ASP A 21 11.48 -13.40 4.45
CA ASP A 21 10.11 -13.47 3.94
C ASP A 21 9.31 -12.21 4.29
N VAL A 22 9.43 -11.71 5.53
CA VAL A 22 8.80 -10.45 5.96
C VAL A 22 9.32 -9.25 5.13
N ALA A 23 10.61 -9.20 4.82
CA ALA A 23 11.19 -8.14 3.99
C ALA A 23 10.70 -8.22 2.53
N ASN A 24 10.58 -9.42 1.96
CA ASN A 24 10.08 -9.64 0.60
C ASN A 24 8.63 -9.14 0.43
N ILE A 25 7.81 -9.25 1.47
CA ILE A 25 6.44 -8.73 1.49
C ILE A 25 6.43 -7.21 1.29
N GLY A 26 7.34 -6.48 1.92
CA GLY A 26 7.53 -5.04 1.69
C GLY A 26 7.84 -4.71 0.22
N SER A 27 8.75 -5.47 -0.41
CA SER A 27 9.10 -5.29 -1.83
C SER A 27 7.91 -5.53 -2.77
N ARG A 28 7.10 -6.55 -2.49
CA ARG A 28 5.88 -6.85 -3.25
C ARG A 28 4.86 -5.72 -3.15
N HIS A 29 4.75 -5.09 -1.99
CA HIS A 29 3.85 -3.95 -1.75
C HIS A 29 4.28 -2.69 -2.48
N GLU A 30 5.57 -2.36 -2.45
CA GLU A 30 6.14 -1.27 -3.24
C GLU A 30 5.86 -1.42 -4.74
N THR A 31 5.97 -2.65 -5.25
CA THR A 31 5.63 -2.96 -6.65
C THR A 31 4.14 -2.73 -6.93
N ALA A 32 3.24 -3.20 -6.06
CA ALA A 32 1.81 -2.99 -6.20
C ALA A 32 1.44 -1.50 -6.16
N ARG A 33 2.08 -0.72 -5.27
CA ARG A 33 1.89 0.73 -5.19
C ARG A 33 2.29 1.43 -6.48
N GLY A 34 3.43 1.07 -7.06
CA GLY A 34 3.88 1.61 -8.35
C GLY A 34 2.87 1.36 -9.48
N PHE A 35 2.26 0.17 -9.50
CA PHE A 35 1.18 -0.15 -10.45
C PHE A 35 -0.05 0.75 -10.29
N TYR A 36 -0.57 0.92 -9.08
CA TYR A 36 -1.75 1.78 -8.87
C TYR A 36 -1.46 3.23 -9.24
N LEU A 37 -0.30 3.75 -8.85
CA LEU A 37 0.09 5.13 -9.15
C LEU A 37 0.22 5.36 -10.66
N SER A 38 0.81 4.41 -11.40
CA SER A 38 0.97 4.54 -12.85
C SER A 38 -0.38 4.52 -13.57
N VAL A 39 -1.26 3.58 -13.23
CA VAL A 39 -2.59 3.46 -13.83
C VAL A 39 -3.44 4.70 -13.52
N LEU A 40 -3.49 5.14 -12.25
CA LEU A 40 -4.28 6.30 -11.85
C LEU A 40 -3.75 7.60 -12.46
N SER A 41 -2.43 7.76 -12.57
CA SER A 41 -1.84 8.93 -13.23
C SER A 41 -2.16 8.97 -14.72
N ALA A 42 -2.12 7.83 -15.40
CA ALA A 42 -2.50 7.72 -16.81
C ALA A 42 -3.98 8.04 -17.03
N LEU A 43 -4.86 7.51 -16.17
CA LEU A 43 -6.29 7.80 -16.21
C LEU A 43 -6.59 9.28 -15.90
N LEU A 44 -5.86 9.88 -14.96
CA LEU A 44 -6.01 11.30 -14.63
C LEU A 44 -5.62 12.19 -15.83
N ALA A 45 -4.50 11.88 -16.49
CA ALA A 45 -4.09 12.57 -17.70
C ALA A 45 -5.14 12.43 -18.82
N PHE A 46 -5.69 11.23 -18.99
CA PHE A 46 -6.76 10.99 -19.96
C PHE A 46 -8.00 11.83 -19.65
N VAL A 47 -8.46 11.85 -18.40
CA VAL A 47 -9.60 12.64 -17.94
C VAL A 47 -9.35 14.14 -18.15
N ALA A 48 -8.14 14.63 -17.87
CA ALA A 48 -7.78 16.02 -18.11
C ALA A 48 -7.84 16.40 -19.60
N LEU A 49 -7.37 15.52 -20.50
CA LEU A 49 -7.40 15.75 -21.96
C LEU A 49 -8.81 15.59 -22.56
N ALA A 50 -9.65 14.74 -21.98
CA ALA A 50 -11.04 14.50 -22.39
C ALA A 50 -12.04 15.50 -21.78
N GLY A 51 -11.57 16.45 -20.97
CA GLY A 51 -12.38 17.54 -20.43
C GLY A 51 -12.97 18.45 -21.51
N LYS A 52 -13.90 19.33 -21.12
CA LYS A 52 -14.69 20.17 -22.02
C LYS A 52 -13.84 21.06 -22.95
N ASP A 53 -12.72 21.57 -22.45
CA ASP A 53 -11.77 22.41 -23.21
C ASP A 53 -10.54 21.63 -23.71
N GLY A 54 -10.56 20.31 -23.54
CA GLY A 54 -9.43 19.45 -23.88
C GLY A 54 -9.39 19.07 -25.36
N PRO A 55 -8.22 18.64 -25.87
CA PRO A 55 -8.06 18.19 -27.26
C PRO A 55 -8.87 16.92 -27.57
N LEU A 56 -9.31 16.18 -26.54
CA LEU A 56 -10.16 15.00 -26.66
C LEU A 56 -11.60 15.25 -26.22
N SER A 57 -12.05 16.51 -26.21
CA SER A 57 -13.44 16.90 -25.87
C SER A 57 -14.51 16.26 -26.76
N GLY A 58 -14.14 15.75 -27.94
CA GLY A 58 -15.03 14.97 -28.82
C GLY A 58 -15.32 13.55 -28.33
N ILE A 59 -14.65 13.07 -27.27
CA ILE A 59 -14.96 11.80 -26.63
C ILE A 59 -16.33 11.91 -25.97
N GLY A 60 -17.26 11.03 -26.35
CA GLY A 60 -18.63 11.05 -25.84
C GLY A 60 -18.67 11.04 -24.30
N SER A 61 -19.53 11.88 -23.71
CA SER A 61 -19.72 12.03 -22.25
C SER A 61 -19.88 10.68 -21.53
N ASN A 62 -20.47 9.67 -22.18
CA ASN A 62 -20.61 8.32 -21.64
C ASN A 62 -19.24 7.65 -21.37
N LEU A 63 -18.26 7.77 -22.27
CA LEU A 63 -16.92 7.20 -22.09
C LEU A 63 -16.16 7.90 -20.95
N PHE A 64 -16.28 9.23 -20.84
CA PHE A 64 -15.69 9.99 -19.74
C PHE A 64 -16.21 9.50 -18.37
N ILE A 65 -17.52 9.27 -18.27
CA ILE A 65 -18.16 8.76 -17.06
C ILE A 65 -17.65 7.36 -16.72
N VAL A 66 -17.61 6.45 -17.70
CA VAL A 66 -17.12 5.07 -17.50
C VAL A 66 -15.68 5.05 -17.02
N ILE A 67 -14.80 5.87 -17.61
CA ILE A 67 -13.39 5.94 -17.24
C ILE A 67 -13.22 6.49 -15.82
N SER A 68 -13.95 7.54 -15.48
CA SER A 68 -13.87 8.15 -14.15
C SER A 68 -14.41 7.21 -13.06
N LEU A 69 -15.51 6.49 -13.33
CA LEU A 69 -16.02 5.44 -12.44
C LEU A 69 -15.03 4.29 -12.30
N GLY A 70 -14.39 3.86 -13.39
CA GLY A 70 -13.33 2.86 -13.37
C GLY A 70 -12.14 3.29 -12.52
N ALA A 71 -11.72 4.56 -12.63
CA ALA A 71 -10.63 5.11 -11.83
C ALA A 71 -10.98 5.14 -10.32
N ILE A 72 -12.21 5.52 -9.96
CA ILE A 72 -12.69 5.46 -8.57
C ILE A 72 -12.69 4.01 -8.05
N ALA A 73 -13.13 3.05 -8.86
CA ALA A 73 -13.09 1.63 -8.49
C ALA A 73 -11.65 1.15 -8.25
N ILE A 74 -10.68 1.59 -9.07
CA ILE A 74 -9.25 1.28 -8.89
C ILE A 74 -8.72 1.92 -7.59
N CYS A 75 -9.13 3.13 -7.23
CA CYS A 75 -8.78 3.75 -5.94
C CYS A 75 -9.31 2.92 -4.75
N ILE A 76 -10.53 2.39 -4.84
CA ILE A 76 -11.11 1.50 -3.81
C ILE A 76 -10.31 0.20 -3.71
N LEU A 77 -9.95 -0.41 -4.85
CA LEU A 77 -9.12 -1.62 -4.88
C LEU A 77 -7.74 -1.37 -4.27
N TRP A 78 -7.12 -0.22 -4.56
CA TRP A 78 -5.86 0.17 -3.94
C TRP A 78 -6.00 0.26 -2.42
N PHE A 79 -7.03 0.96 -1.94
CA PHE A 79 -7.30 1.09 -0.50
C PHE A 79 -7.49 -0.28 0.18
N LEU A 80 -8.29 -1.17 -0.40
CA LEU A 80 -8.51 -2.52 0.12
C LEU A 80 -7.21 -3.36 0.13
N ASN A 81 -6.41 -3.25 -0.93
CA ASN A 81 -5.13 -3.94 -1.02
C ASN A 81 -4.14 -3.45 0.06
N THR A 82 -4.04 -2.14 0.27
CA THR A 82 -3.19 -1.56 1.32
C THR A 82 -3.64 -1.98 2.71
N LEU A 83 -4.96 -2.07 2.97
CA LEU A 83 -5.48 -2.59 4.24
C LEU A 83 -5.14 -4.07 4.47
N SER A 84 -5.37 -4.90 3.45
CA SER A 84 -5.04 -6.33 3.50
C SER A 84 -3.55 -6.54 3.76
N PHE A 85 -2.70 -5.77 3.07
CA PHE A 85 -1.27 -5.77 3.28
C PHE A 85 -0.89 -5.39 4.72
N SER A 86 -1.47 -4.31 5.24
CA SER A 86 -1.21 -3.85 6.60
C SER A 86 -1.56 -4.91 7.64
N ALA A 87 -2.66 -5.66 7.44
CA ALA A 87 -3.08 -6.73 8.33
C ALA A 87 -2.11 -7.92 8.28
N LEU A 88 -1.74 -8.38 7.08
CA LEU A 88 -0.82 -9.49 6.89
C LEU A 88 0.59 -9.17 7.43
N TYR A 89 1.08 -7.97 7.14
CA TYR A 89 2.40 -7.52 7.60
C TYR A 89 2.44 -7.39 9.12
N GLY A 90 1.39 -6.83 9.73
CA GLY A 90 1.24 -6.77 11.19
C GLY A 90 1.22 -8.15 11.84
N ALA A 91 0.52 -9.12 11.24
CA ALA A 91 0.51 -10.50 11.73
C ALA A 91 1.92 -11.10 11.69
N LYS A 92 2.61 -11.06 10.54
CA LYS A 92 3.96 -11.63 10.40
C LYS A 92 4.98 -10.98 11.33
N LEU A 93 4.94 -9.66 11.53
CA LEU A 93 5.78 -9.00 12.52
C LEU A 93 5.49 -9.50 13.95
N GLY A 94 4.23 -9.76 14.29
CA GLY A 94 3.87 -10.34 15.58
C GLY A 94 4.46 -11.74 15.78
N GLN A 95 4.53 -12.56 14.73
CA GLN A 95 5.26 -13.84 14.78
C GLN A 95 6.77 -13.64 14.93
N LEU A 96 7.36 -12.67 14.23
CA LEU A 96 8.79 -12.35 14.36
C LEU A 96 9.14 -11.92 15.80
N HIS A 97 8.32 -11.10 16.46
CA HIS A 97 8.49 -10.73 17.87
C HIS A 97 8.46 -11.94 18.80
N LYS A 98 7.59 -12.93 18.54
CA LYS A 98 7.57 -14.19 19.31
C LYS A 98 8.84 -15.00 19.12
N MET A 99 9.39 -15.04 17.89
CA MET A 99 10.66 -15.70 17.63
C MET A 99 11.83 -15.00 18.34
N GLU A 100 11.78 -13.68 18.51
CA GLU A 100 12.79 -12.93 19.28
C GLU A 100 12.77 -13.24 20.78
N GLU A 101 11.69 -13.81 21.34
CA GLU A 101 11.64 -14.12 22.77
C GLU A 101 12.67 -15.17 23.20
N VAL A 102 13.00 -16.09 22.29
CA VAL A 102 13.99 -17.17 22.50
C VAL A 102 15.39 -16.80 22.01
N LEU A 103 15.57 -15.62 21.42
CA LEU A 103 16.85 -15.14 20.90
C LEU A 103 17.53 -14.19 21.91
N PRO A 104 18.87 -14.09 21.88
CA PRO A 104 19.61 -13.22 22.79
C PRO A 104 19.35 -11.72 22.55
N PHE A 105 18.91 -11.34 21.35
CA PHE A 105 18.64 -9.95 20.97
C PHE A 105 17.24 -9.82 20.36
N LYS A 106 16.55 -8.72 20.69
CA LYS A 106 15.15 -8.45 20.31
C LYS A 106 15.03 -7.15 19.51
N ASN A 107 15.81 -7.05 18.45
CA ASN A 107 15.98 -5.83 17.67
C ASN A 107 14.65 -5.27 17.14
N PHE A 108 13.81 -6.11 16.53
CA PHE A 108 12.52 -5.67 15.98
C PHE A 108 11.50 -5.33 17.05
N THR A 109 11.54 -6.05 18.17
CA THR A 109 10.68 -5.76 19.33
C THR A 109 11.01 -4.40 19.92
N ASP A 110 12.30 -4.11 20.08
CA ASP A 110 12.75 -2.84 20.66
C ASP A 110 12.55 -1.67 19.70
N GLU A 111 12.80 -1.85 18.40
CA GLU A 111 12.46 -0.88 17.37
C GLU A 111 10.96 -0.54 17.38
N TYR A 112 10.11 -1.57 17.43
CA TYR A 112 8.65 -1.37 17.46
C TYR A 112 8.17 -0.63 18.70
N LYS A 113 8.77 -0.88 19.88
CA LYS A 113 8.46 -0.12 21.11
C LYS A 113 8.80 1.37 20.95
N VAL A 114 9.94 1.68 20.34
CA VAL A 114 10.37 3.06 20.08
C VAL A 114 9.40 3.73 19.10
N LEU A 115 9.06 3.06 18.00
CA LEU A 115 8.12 3.57 17.00
C LEU A 115 6.73 3.82 17.61
N LYS A 116 6.23 2.91 18.46
CA LYS A 116 4.92 3.05 19.12
C LYS A 116 4.87 4.21 20.11
N LYS A 117 6.00 4.52 20.77
CA LYS A 117 6.11 5.66 21.70
C LYS A 117 6.14 6.99 20.95
N ASN A 118 6.56 6.99 19.69
CA ASN A 118 6.59 8.19 18.87
C ASN A 118 5.19 8.53 18.33
N TRP A 119 4.54 9.53 18.95
CA TRP A 119 3.23 10.03 18.51
C TRP A 119 3.21 10.59 17.08
N ARG A 120 4.38 10.97 16.53
CA ARG A 120 4.53 11.45 15.15
C ARG A 120 4.73 10.32 14.14
N TYR A 121 4.74 9.06 14.57
CA TYR A 121 4.88 7.94 13.66
C TYR A 121 3.61 7.76 12.84
N ILE A 122 3.64 8.27 11.61
CA ILE A 122 2.61 8.01 10.61
C ILE A 122 2.98 6.72 9.91
N ARG A 123 2.10 5.71 9.98
CA ARG A 123 2.28 4.47 9.23
C ARG A 123 2.28 4.78 7.74
N LEU A 124 3.21 4.17 7.01
CA LEU A 124 3.28 4.30 5.55
C LEU A 124 1.94 3.96 4.88
N THR A 125 1.25 2.92 5.38
CA THR A 125 -0.09 2.52 4.92
C THR A 125 -1.14 3.62 5.10
N THR A 126 -1.03 4.46 6.14
CA THR A 126 -1.92 5.63 6.32
C THR A 126 -1.68 6.66 5.22
N VAL A 127 -0.42 6.93 4.88
CA VAL A 127 -0.07 7.89 3.81
C VAL A 127 -0.59 7.39 2.47
N GLU A 128 -0.45 6.09 2.17
CA GLU A 128 -0.96 5.51 0.93
C GLU A 128 -2.49 5.56 0.82
N CYS A 129 -3.20 5.26 1.90
CA CYS A 129 -4.65 5.42 1.95
C CYS A 129 -5.06 6.87 1.69
N PHE A 130 -4.29 7.84 2.20
CA PHE A 130 -4.51 9.25 1.93
C PHE A 130 -4.30 9.58 0.45
N VAL A 131 -3.23 9.07 -0.19
CA VAL A 131 -2.98 9.27 -1.63
C VAL A 131 -4.11 8.67 -2.47
N ALA A 132 -4.56 7.45 -2.17
CA ALA A 132 -5.71 6.84 -2.85
C ALA A 132 -6.99 7.70 -2.69
N GLY A 133 -7.19 8.28 -1.51
CA GLY A 133 -8.27 9.23 -1.23
C GLY A 133 -8.18 10.50 -2.08
N VAL A 134 -6.98 11.09 -2.23
CA VAL A 134 -6.77 12.27 -3.10
C VAL A 134 -7.15 11.96 -4.54
N PHE A 135 -6.72 10.82 -5.10
CA PHE A 135 -7.11 10.44 -6.46
C PHE A 135 -8.62 10.23 -6.58
N ALA A 136 -9.25 9.55 -5.62
CA ALA A 136 -10.71 9.37 -5.61
C ALA A 136 -11.45 10.71 -5.59
N ILE A 137 -10.98 11.69 -4.81
CA ILE A 137 -11.55 13.05 -4.79
C ILE A 137 -11.38 13.72 -6.16
N LEU A 138 -10.21 13.62 -6.79
CA LEU A 138 -9.99 14.21 -8.12
C LEU A 138 -10.95 13.66 -9.17
N PHE A 139 -11.14 12.33 -9.23
CA PHE A 139 -12.05 11.71 -10.19
C PHE A 139 -13.53 12.00 -9.89
N THR A 140 -13.92 12.09 -8.62
CA THR A 140 -15.30 12.47 -8.24
C THR A 140 -15.61 13.93 -8.58
N VAL A 141 -14.65 14.84 -8.36
CA VAL A 141 -14.79 16.25 -8.78
C VAL A 141 -14.88 16.33 -10.31
N ALA A 142 -14.07 15.58 -11.05
CA ALA A 142 -14.14 15.54 -12.51
C ALA A 142 -15.51 15.07 -13.02
N LEU A 143 -16.11 14.05 -12.39
CA LEU A 143 -17.48 13.61 -12.68
C LEU A 143 -18.52 14.70 -12.36
N ALA A 144 -18.42 15.34 -11.20
CA ALA A 144 -19.36 16.38 -10.78
C ALA A 144 -19.32 17.58 -11.75
N LEU A 145 -18.14 18.00 -12.20
CA LEU A 145 -17.98 19.05 -13.19
C LEU A 145 -18.60 18.66 -14.55
N ASN A 146 -18.41 17.41 -15.00
CA ASN A 146 -19.03 16.93 -16.24
C ASN A 146 -20.56 16.92 -16.13
N TRP A 147 -21.11 16.56 -14.97
CA TRP A 147 -22.55 16.53 -14.71
C TRP A 147 -23.17 17.93 -14.67
N CYS A 148 -22.52 18.91 -14.01
CA CYS A 148 -23.00 20.30 -13.96
C CYS A 148 -22.89 21.03 -15.30
N ALA A 149 -21.98 20.60 -16.18
CA ALA A 149 -21.76 21.23 -17.48
C ALA A 149 -22.71 20.76 -18.60
N ARG A 150 -23.62 19.85 -18.28
CA ARG A 150 -24.61 19.24 -19.17
C ARG A 150 -25.99 19.85 -18.94
#